data_AF-D3ILN9-F1
#
_entry.id   AF-D3ILN9-F1
#
_cell.length_a   1.000
_cell.length_b   1.000
_cell.length_c   1.000
_cell.angle_alpha   90.00
_cell.angle_beta   90.00
_cell.angle_gamma   90.00
#
_symmetry.space_group_name_H-M   'P 1'
#
loop_
_entity.id
_entity.type
_entity.pdbx_description
1 polymer ?
#
loop_
_entity_poly.entity_id
_entity_poly.type
_entity_poly.pdbx_seq_one_letter_code
_entity_poly.pdbx_strand_id
1 'polypeptide(L)'
;MGIKRFTHILLALAMATCAWAQGPNGSGTYYQNANGQKGEALKTALSKIISTGAVDIGYNALWKAYQTTDVRPDGTIWDIYSNITKYDPETGHQGSYKKEGDVYNREHTTPQSWFKKASPMKADLYHVFPSDGYVNNRRGSFPLGETNGEEYKSENGFSKLGKSTTPGYNGTVFEPADEFKGDLARAYFYMATRYEDKVGTWSGGVYGNSSYPGLAKWALDMFIRWSGKDPVSQKEVDRNKAVYKLQMNRNPYVDYPGLEQYVWGTQTSTAFDYANYVAPNGNNKPNNPNEPNKPDEPKQPDNPGNETTPPAGAMVFHKVTSTSDLQAGKYYLIVNETAKAALSATSKNARAYARVEIVGNAITTEVNTNGKPHALTLGGTVGSYTWFDATEKKYLAYTGPKNSLNNANDATAASAQWQISIDSEGNAVISNKQATVRMINYNSSQPRFACYMGSNKQEPIQLYVSTATTDIRNLPQVETNGVNVYSIDGRLLRANVQQEDALMGLPKGMYIVGKKKFVVR
;
A
#
# COMPACT_ATOMS: atom_id res chain seq x y z
N MET A 1 28.47 -38.55 25.64
CA MET A 1 28.22 -37.87 24.34
C MET A 1 26.72 -37.72 23.98
N GLY A 2 25.78 -37.88 24.92
CA GLY A 2 24.34 -37.99 24.59
C GLY A 2 23.46 -36.78 24.92
N ILE A 3 23.92 -35.81 25.72
CA ILE A 3 23.06 -34.73 26.25
C ILE A 3 22.96 -33.53 25.28
N LYS A 4 23.99 -33.30 24.45
CA LYS A 4 24.03 -32.15 23.51
C LYS A 4 23.09 -32.32 22.31
N ARG A 5 22.77 -33.55 21.87
CA ARG A 5 21.92 -33.76 20.68
C ARG A 5 20.42 -33.60 20.95
N PHE A 6 19.98 -33.79 22.20
CA PHE A 6 18.57 -33.64 22.58
C PHE A 6 18.14 -32.17 22.69
N THR A 7 19.06 -31.28 23.09
CA THR A 7 18.81 -29.84 23.20
C THR A 7 18.67 -29.14 21.85
N HIS A 8 19.32 -29.64 20.79
CA HIS A 8 19.24 -29.04 19.45
C HIS A 8 17.95 -29.41 18.72
N ILE A 9 17.35 -30.57 19.02
CA ILE A 9 16.08 -31.01 18.45
C ILE A 9 14.89 -30.29 19.11
N LEU A 10 14.96 -30.03 20.42
CA LEU A 10 13.97 -29.19 21.13
C LEU A 10 14.02 -27.72 20.71
N LEU A 11 15.21 -27.18 20.38
CA LEU A 11 15.36 -25.82 19.87
C LEU A 11 14.86 -25.69 18.41
N ALA A 12 15.04 -26.72 17.59
CA ALA A 12 14.52 -26.76 16.21
C ALA A 12 12.99 -26.95 16.15
N LEU A 13 12.41 -27.69 17.11
CA LEU A 13 10.96 -27.87 17.21
C LEU A 13 10.25 -26.62 17.77
N ALA A 14 10.92 -25.82 18.61
CA ALA A 14 10.44 -24.52 19.07
C ALA A 14 10.51 -23.41 17.98
N MET A 15 11.40 -23.56 16.99
CA MET A 15 11.47 -22.62 15.84
C MET A 15 10.45 -22.94 14.73
N ALA A 16 9.95 -24.17 14.65
CA ALA A 16 8.94 -24.58 13.66
C ALA A 16 7.51 -24.15 14.02
N THR A 17 7.25 -23.73 15.26
CA THR A 17 5.93 -23.28 15.72
C THR A 17 5.77 -21.76 15.74
N CYS A 18 6.61 -20.98 15.04
CA CYS A 18 6.48 -19.52 14.97
C CYS A 18 5.99 -18.98 13.62
N ALA A 19 5.71 -19.84 12.63
CA ALA A 19 5.04 -19.45 11.39
C ALA A 19 3.50 -19.38 11.58
N TRP A 20 3.05 -18.73 12.66
CA TRP A 20 1.64 -18.35 12.78
C TRP A 20 1.42 -17.12 11.92
N ALA A 21 0.34 -17.11 11.14
CA ALA A 21 -0.08 -16.02 10.27
C ALA A 21 0.18 -14.66 10.91
N GLN A 22 1.20 -13.95 10.42
CA GLN A 22 1.47 -12.57 10.79
C GLN A 22 0.48 -11.73 9.99
N GLY A 23 -0.72 -11.47 10.55
CA GLY A 23 -1.61 -10.47 9.96
C GLY A 23 -0.84 -9.18 9.65
N PRO A 24 -1.26 -8.39 8.64
CA PRO A 24 -0.62 -7.15 8.22
C PRO A 24 -0.08 -6.30 9.38
N ASN A 25 1.09 -5.67 9.15
CA ASN A 25 1.78 -4.79 10.10
C ASN A 25 2.12 -5.42 11.46
N GLY A 26 2.30 -6.74 11.48
CA GLY A 26 2.65 -7.50 12.69
C GLY A 26 1.50 -7.56 13.68
N SER A 27 0.27 -7.64 13.17
CA SER A 27 -0.94 -7.82 13.99
C SER A 27 -1.20 -9.28 14.35
N GLY A 28 -0.52 -10.24 13.71
CA GLY A 28 -0.67 -11.66 14.05
C GLY A 28 -2.11 -12.12 13.92
N THR A 29 -2.62 -12.80 14.94
CA THR A 29 -4.01 -13.26 15.04
C THR A 29 -4.93 -12.28 15.78
N TYR A 30 -4.45 -11.06 16.09
CA TYR A 30 -5.19 -10.08 16.92
C TYR A 30 -6.61 -9.81 16.41
N TYR A 31 -6.80 -9.82 15.08
CA TYR A 31 -8.09 -9.54 14.43
C TYR A 31 -8.86 -10.79 13.97
N GLN A 32 -8.44 -12.00 14.36
CA GLN A 32 -9.05 -13.25 13.89
C GLN A 32 -10.56 -13.33 14.16
N ASN A 33 -11.05 -12.71 15.23
CA ASN A 33 -12.47 -12.72 15.61
C ASN A 33 -13.34 -11.81 14.74
N ALA A 34 -12.75 -10.98 13.87
CA ALA A 34 -13.47 -10.20 12.87
C ALA A 34 -13.60 -10.95 11.53
N ASN A 35 -13.01 -12.13 11.39
CA ASN A 35 -13.00 -12.88 10.14
C ASN A 35 -14.43 -13.19 9.65
N GLY A 36 -14.66 -13.00 8.35
CA GLY A 36 -15.96 -13.19 7.70
C GLY A 36 -16.96 -12.05 7.89
N GLN A 37 -16.69 -11.09 8.77
CA GLN A 37 -17.59 -9.95 9.02
C GLN A 37 -17.52 -8.91 7.91
N LYS A 38 -18.56 -8.08 7.80
CA LYS A 38 -18.76 -7.12 6.71
C LYS A 38 -19.39 -5.82 7.21
N GLY A 39 -19.07 -4.68 6.60
CA GLY A 39 -19.74 -3.40 6.85
C GLY A 39 -19.92 -3.07 8.34
N GLU A 40 -21.16 -2.80 8.75
CA GLU A 40 -21.51 -2.54 10.15
C GLU A 40 -21.09 -3.67 11.11
N ALA A 41 -21.36 -4.93 10.76
CA ALA A 41 -20.99 -6.07 11.60
C ALA A 41 -19.47 -6.20 11.77
N LEU A 42 -18.70 -5.83 10.73
CA LEU A 42 -17.24 -5.73 10.82
C LEU A 42 -16.82 -4.63 11.79
N LYS A 43 -17.42 -3.44 11.71
CA LYS A 43 -17.17 -2.35 12.67
C LYS A 43 -17.40 -2.79 14.11
N THR A 44 -18.55 -3.43 14.39
CA THR A 44 -18.89 -3.93 15.73
C THR A 44 -17.90 -5.02 16.18
N ALA A 45 -17.48 -5.93 15.30
CA ALA A 45 -16.49 -6.95 15.64
C ALA A 45 -15.12 -6.32 15.98
N LEU A 46 -14.66 -5.36 15.16
CA LEU A 46 -13.43 -4.61 15.42
C LEU A 46 -13.53 -3.85 16.73
N SER A 47 -14.64 -3.15 16.98
CA SER A 47 -14.92 -2.43 18.23
C SER A 47 -14.70 -3.32 19.45
N LYS A 48 -15.28 -4.52 19.48
CA LYS A 48 -15.08 -5.51 20.56
C LYS A 48 -13.62 -5.91 20.72
N ILE A 49 -12.93 -6.21 19.62
CA ILE A 49 -11.51 -6.62 19.62
C ILE A 49 -10.62 -5.53 20.21
N ILE A 50 -10.75 -4.28 19.73
CA ILE A 50 -9.91 -3.16 20.19
C ILE A 50 -10.36 -2.60 21.55
N SER A 51 -11.50 -3.08 22.06
CA SER A 51 -11.99 -2.83 23.41
C SER A 51 -11.45 -3.75 24.47
N THR A 52 -11.31 -5.02 24.12
CA THR A 52 -11.01 -6.09 25.07
C THR A 52 -9.56 -5.96 25.54
N GLY A 53 -9.35 -5.81 26.84
CA GLY A 53 -8.02 -5.72 27.45
C GLY A 53 -7.30 -4.38 27.25
N ALA A 54 -7.95 -3.38 26.64
CA ALA A 54 -7.36 -2.05 26.47
C ALA A 54 -7.08 -1.38 27.82
N VAL A 55 -5.90 -0.80 27.97
CA VAL A 55 -5.40 -0.13 29.17
C VAL A 55 -5.49 1.39 29.01
N ASP A 56 -6.08 2.07 29.99
CA ASP A 56 -5.99 3.52 30.12
C ASP A 56 -4.71 3.86 30.89
N ILE A 57 -3.71 4.41 30.20
CA ILE A 57 -2.43 4.81 30.80
C ILE A 57 -2.53 6.11 31.61
N GLY A 58 -3.66 6.81 31.52
CA GLY A 58 -3.89 8.09 32.18
C GLY A 58 -3.28 9.28 31.45
N TYR A 59 -3.94 10.43 31.58
CA TYR A 59 -3.63 11.63 30.79
C TYR A 59 -2.22 12.19 30.97
N ASN A 60 -1.65 12.04 32.17
CA ASN A 60 -0.30 12.51 32.47
C ASN A 60 0.79 11.60 31.89
N ALA A 61 0.50 10.32 31.67
CA ALA A 61 1.46 9.37 31.12
C ALA A 61 1.73 9.60 29.61
N LEU A 62 0.87 10.35 28.93
CA LEU A 62 1.04 10.70 27.51
C LEU A 62 2.41 11.32 27.20
N TRP A 63 2.91 12.20 28.07
CA TRP A 63 4.23 12.81 27.88
C TRP A 63 5.35 11.77 27.84
N LYS A 64 5.30 10.79 28.74
CA LYS A 64 6.29 9.71 28.77
C LYS A 64 6.10 8.77 27.59
N ALA A 65 4.86 8.52 27.18
CA ALA A 65 4.55 7.68 26.03
C ALA A 65 5.17 8.22 24.73
N TYR A 66 5.07 9.54 24.50
CA TYR A 66 5.58 10.20 23.30
C TYR A 66 7.07 9.99 23.06
N GLN A 67 7.87 9.80 24.12
CA GLN A 67 9.30 9.45 24.02
C GLN A 67 9.56 8.10 23.32
N THR A 68 8.53 7.28 23.15
CA THR A 68 8.61 5.97 22.49
C THR A 68 7.65 5.82 21.30
N THR A 69 6.62 6.67 21.20
CA THR A 69 5.58 6.56 20.17
C THR A 69 5.71 7.61 19.07
N ASP A 70 6.31 8.77 19.33
CA ASP A 70 6.24 9.95 18.46
C ASP A 70 7.61 10.68 18.33
N VAL A 71 8.71 9.92 18.32
CA VAL A 71 10.07 10.46 18.17
C VAL A 71 10.60 10.18 16.76
N ARG A 72 11.09 11.23 16.10
CA ARG A 72 11.77 11.19 14.80
C ARG A 72 13.13 10.47 14.91
N PRO A 73 13.69 9.99 13.79
CA PRO A 73 15.02 9.41 13.78
C PRO A 73 16.13 10.33 14.31
N ASP A 74 15.93 11.66 14.23
CA ASP A 74 16.86 12.66 14.77
C ASP A 74 16.71 12.92 16.28
N GLY A 75 15.82 12.19 16.95
CA GLY A 75 15.58 12.30 18.39
C GLY A 75 14.57 13.36 18.80
N THR A 76 13.97 14.10 17.87
CA THR A 76 12.98 15.16 18.16
C THR A 76 11.53 14.68 18.00
N ILE A 77 10.57 15.40 18.56
CA ILE A 77 9.15 15.04 18.46
C ILE A 77 8.61 15.18 17.02
N TRP A 78 7.79 14.21 16.60
CA TRP A 78 6.93 14.33 15.43
C TRP A 78 5.73 15.24 15.74
N ASP A 79 5.89 16.52 15.40
CA ASP A 79 4.82 17.51 15.40
C ASP A 79 3.91 17.34 14.18
N ILE A 80 2.60 17.16 14.42
CA ILE A 80 1.63 16.94 13.34
C ILE A 80 1.09 18.24 12.71
N TYR A 81 1.33 19.41 13.31
CA TYR A 81 0.73 20.68 12.88
C TYR A 81 1.74 21.77 12.49
N SER A 82 3.04 21.54 12.69
CA SER A 82 4.12 22.44 12.22
C SER A 82 5.32 21.68 11.69
N ASN A 83 6.00 22.26 10.69
CA ASN A 83 7.22 21.70 10.08
C ASN A 83 8.52 22.42 10.49
N ILE A 84 8.46 23.46 11.32
CA ILE A 84 9.65 24.20 11.76
C ILE A 84 10.22 23.74 13.10
N THR A 85 9.63 22.69 13.69
CA THR A 85 9.86 22.33 15.08
C THR A 85 10.85 21.16 15.25
N LYS A 86 11.63 21.24 16.33
CA LYS A 86 12.65 20.26 16.75
C LYS A 86 12.60 20.08 18.27
N TYR A 87 11.43 19.72 18.78
CA TYR A 87 11.22 19.66 20.22
C TYR A 87 11.91 18.45 20.85
N ASP A 88 12.54 18.69 21.99
CA ASP A 88 13.03 17.64 22.87
C ASP A 88 11.85 16.85 23.48
N PRO A 89 11.84 15.50 23.42
CA PRO A 89 10.72 14.69 23.91
C PRO A 89 10.46 14.71 25.43
N GLU A 90 11.38 15.24 26.25
CA GLU A 90 11.26 15.28 27.71
C GLU A 90 10.99 16.69 28.24
N THR A 91 11.56 17.69 27.59
CA THR A 91 11.54 19.07 28.07
C THR A 91 10.82 20.03 27.13
N GLY A 92 10.65 19.67 25.85
CA GLY A 92 10.05 20.53 24.82
C GLY A 92 8.56 20.83 25.01
N HIS A 93 7.92 20.27 26.04
CA HIS A 93 6.54 20.55 26.43
C HIS A 93 6.42 21.46 27.68
N GLN A 94 7.56 21.94 28.21
CA GLN A 94 7.60 22.74 29.43
C GLN A 94 7.58 24.23 29.09
N GLY A 95 6.54 24.95 29.51
CA GLY A 95 6.44 26.40 29.33
C GLY A 95 5.08 26.84 28.78
N SER A 96 5.09 28.02 28.13
CA SER A 96 3.92 28.62 27.47
C SER A 96 4.20 28.77 25.99
N TYR A 97 3.14 28.75 25.17
CA TYR A 97 3.22 28.86 23.71
C TYR A 97 2.58 30.18 23.24
N LYS A 98 3.39 31.23 23.07
CA LYS A 98 2.94 32.55 22.58
C LYS A 98 3.08 32.69 21.07
N LYS A 99 3.93 31.88 20.45
CA LYS A 99 4.13 31.77 19.01
C LYS A 99 4.42 30.31 18.63
N GLU A 100 4.27 30.02 17.35
CA GLU A 100 4.68 28.74 16.76
C GLU A 100 6.19 28.51 16.99
N GLY A 101 6.57 27.29 17.37
CA GLY A 101 7.94 26.91 17.70
C GLY A 101 8.31 27.00 19.19
N ASP A 102 7.42 27.48 20.08
CA ASP A 102 7.74 27.65 21.50
C ASP A 102 7.81 26.31 22.27
N VAL A 103 6.71 25.55 22.30
CA VAL A 103 6.60 24.24 22.97
C VAL A 103 5.58 23.37 22.25
N TYR A 104 5.71 22.05 22.34
CA TYR A 104 4.64 21.15 21.91
C TYR A 104 3.61 20.90 23.01
N ASN A 105 2.40 20.53 22.60
CA ASN A 105 1.29 20.16 23.46
C ASN A 105 0.64 18.83 23.00
N ARG A 106 -0.29 18.32 23.80
CA ARG A 106 -1.15 17.18 23.46
C ARG A 106 -2.32 17.68 22.61
N GLU A 107 -2.33 17.29 21.34
CA GLU A 107 -3.44 17.54 20.44
C GLU A 107 -4.45 16.39 20.51
N HIS A 108 -5.71 16.71 20.80
CA HIS A 108 -6.82 15.75 20.72
C HIS A 108 -7.54 15.93 19.40
N THR A 109 -7.22 15.09 18.43
CA THR A 109 -7.80 15.19 17.08
C THR A 109 -9.33 15.16 17.13
N THR A 110 -9.92 14.33 17.99
CA THR A 110 -11.28 14.57 18.49
C THR A 110 -11.24 15.47 19.72
N PRO A 111 -11.71 16.73 19.66
CA PRO A 111 -11.60 17.66 20.79
C PRO A 111 -12.22 17.10 22.07
N GLN A 112 -11.53 17.28 23.21
CA GLN A 112 -12.02 16.74 24.48
C GLN A 112 -13.40 17.30 24.89
N SER A 113 -13.74 18.51 24.43
CA SER A 113 -15.05 19.11 24.64
C SER A 113 -16.18 18.28 24.02
N TRP A 114 -15.91 17.52 22.96
CA TRP A 114 -16.94 16.77 22.24
C TRP A 114 -17.41 15.51 22.97
N PHE A 115 -16.55 14.92 23.79
CA PHE A 115 -16.85 13.75 24.62
C PHE A 115 -16.76 14.05 26.13
N LYS A 116 -16.89 15.33 26.50
CA LYS A 116 -16.93 15.80 27.90
C LYS A 116 -15.69 15.40 28.72
N LYS A 117 -14.51 15.32 28.08
CA LYS A 117 -13.23 14.94 28.72
C LYS A 117 -13.26 13.57 29.42
N ALA A 118 -14.20 12.71 29.06
CA ALA A 118 -14.37 11.41 29.70
C ALA A 118 -13.20 10.45 29.40
N SER A 119 -12.86 9.62 30.38
CA SER A 119 -11.96 8.49 30.21
C SER A 119 -12.67 7.30 29.52
N PRO A 120 -11.95 6.46 28.78
CA PRO A 120 -10.50 6.53 28.51
C PRO A 120 -10.15 7.42 27.30
N MET A 121 -11.13 7.97 26.58
CA MET A 121 -10.92 8.78 25.37
C MET A 121 -9.92 9.92 25.58
N LYS A 122 -9.94 10.57 26.75
CA LYS A 122 -9.01 11.66 27.07
C LYS A 122 -7.53 11.29 26.96
N ALA A 123 -7.16 10.04 27.22
CA ALA A 123 -5.79 9.55 27.28
C ALA A 123 -5.46 8.51 26.20
N ASP A 124 -6.33 8.33 25.20
CA ASP A 124 -6.13 7.33 24.16
C ASP A 124 -5.15 7.84 23.08
N LEU A 125 -3.92 7.33 23.09
CA LEU A 125 -2.85 7.69 22.17
C LEU A 125 -3.24 7.53 20.70
N TYR A 126 -4.23 6.71 20.33
CA TYR A 126 -4.64 6.58 18.92
C TYR A 126 -5.31 7.82 18.33
N HIS A 127 -5.71 8.79 19.15
CA HIS A 127 -6.20 10.09 18.66
C HIS A 127 -5.53 11.30 19.32
N VAL A 128 -4.68 11.07 20.33
CA VAL A 128 -3.90 12.12 20.98
C VAL A 128 -2.45 12.10 20.48
N PHE A 129 -2.03 13.18 19.84
CA PHE A 129 -0.72 13.32 19.20
C PHE A 129 0.06 14.50 19.79
N PRO A 130 1.40 14.54 19.66
CA PRO A 130 2.15 15.76 19.88
C PRO A 130 1.92 16.76 18.74
N SER A 131 1.76 18.04 19.07
CA SER A 131 1.74 19.11 18.08
C SER A 131 2.29 20.40 18.65
N ASP A 132 2.67 21.36 17.81
CA ASP A 132 2.97 22.72 18.23
C ASP A 132 1.80 23.29 19.08
N GLY A 133 2.13 23.85 20.25
CA GLY A 133 1.12 24.33 21.21
C GLY A 133 0.36 25.56 20.71
N TYR A 134 1.01 26.44 19.95
CA TYR A 134 0.37 27.62 19.39
C TYR A 134 -0.55 27.25 18.23
N VAL A 135 -0.10 26.38 17.32
CA VAL A 135 -0.93 25.90 16.21
C VAL A 135 -2.13 25.09 16.73
N ASN A 136 -1.92 24.24 17.74
CA ASN A 136 -3.00 23.53 18.44
C ASN A 136 -4.04 24.50 19.03
N ASN A 137 -3.58 25.59 19.65
CA ASN A 137 -4.49 26.61 20.17
C ASN A 137 -5.34 27.27 19.07
N ARG A 138 -4.76 27.50 17.88
CA ARG A 138 -5.50 27.98 16.70
C ARG A 138 -6.49 26.97 16.17
N ARG A 139 -6.12 25.68 16.16
CA ARG A 139 -7.03 24.58 15.81
C ARG A 139 -8.24 24.53 16.73
N GLY A 140 -8.04 24.77 18.03
CA GLY A 140 -9.11 24.88 19.02
C GLY A 140 -10.00 23.63 19.09
N SER A 141 -11.29 23.79 18.84
CA SER A 141 -12.24 22.66 18.72
C SER A 141 -12.90 22.61 17.34
N PHE A 142 -12.28 23.21 16.32
CA PHE A 142 -12.78 23.17 14.96
C PHE A 142 -12.62 21.76 14.37
N PRO A 143 -13.63 21.27 13.63
CA PRO A 143 -13.49 20.05 12.84
C PRO A 143 -12.31 20.11 11.88
N LEU A 144 -11.74 18.95 11.57
CA LEU A 144 -10.83 18.86 10.44
C LEU A 144 -11.61 19.04 9.13
N GLY A 145 -11.00 19.73 8.17
CA GLY A 145 -11.59 19.97 6.85
C GLY A 145 -10.65 20.77 5.96
N GLU A 146 -10.98 20.86 4.67
CA GLU A 146 -10.21 21.61 3.68
C GLU A 146 -10.62 23.10 3.68
N THR A 147 -9.66 24.02 3.55
CA THR A 147 -9.88 25.47 3.56
C THR A 147 -8.79 26.23 2.77
N ASN A 148 -9.02 27.51 2.46
CA ASN A 148 -8.00 28.36 1.83
C ASN A 148 -7.06 29.03 2.86
N GLY A 149 -7.36 28.87 4.16
CA GLY A 149 -6.54 29.36 5.28
C GLY A 149 -6.62 30.87 5.47
N GLU A 150 -7.77 31.46 5.19
CA GLU A 150 -7.99 32.91 5.27
C GLU A 150 -8.03 33.46 6.71
N GLU A 151 -8.28 32.63 7.72
CA GLU A 151 -8.24 33.06 9.12
C GLU A 151 -6.83 32.92 9.72
N TYR A 152 -6.14 31.83 9.41
CA TYR A 152 -4.79 31.56 9.89
C TYR A 152 -4.06 30.55 9.01
N LYS A 153 -2.74 30.71 8.91
CA LYS A 153 -1.80 29.73 8.36
C LYS A 153 -0.61 29.63 9.30
N SER A 154 -0.22 28.40 9.61
CA SER A 154 1.05 28.17 10.30
C SER A 154 2.23 28.52 9.39
N GLU A 155 3.43 28.47 9.92
CA GLU A 155 4.64 28.68 9.13
C GLU A 155 4.65 27.74 7.90
N ASN A 156 5.12 28.26 6.76
CA ASN A 156 5.08 27.58 5.46
C ASN A 156 3.67 27.14 4.98
N GLY A 157 2.60 27.59 5.62
CA GLY A 157 1.24 27.15 5.29
C GLY A 157 0.97 25.68 5.62
N PHE A 158 1.76 25.11 6.54
CA PHE A 158 1.71 23.69 6.90
C PHE A 158 0.34 23.26 7.43
N SER A 159 -0.26 24.09 8.29
CA SER A 159 -1.64 23.97 8.73
C SER A 159 -2.41 25.26 8.45
N LYS A 160 -3.73 25.15 8.29
CA LYS A 160 -4.60 26.27 7.92
C LYS A 160 -5.87 26.28 8.74
N LEU A 161 -6.43 27.46 8.96
CA LEU A 161 -7.75 27.66 9.54
C LEU A 161 -8.56 28.61 8.66
N GLY A 162 -9.83 28.27 8.44
CA GLY A 162 -10.75 29.12 7.70
C GLY A 162 -12.06 28.42 7.40
N LYS A 163 -12.86 29.05 6.54
CA LYS A 163 -14.11 28.52 6.02
C LYS A 163 -13.85 27.22 5.26
N SER A 164 -14.69 26.23 5.53
CA SER A 164 -14.66 24.94 4.85
C SER A 164 -14.93 25.08 3.35
N THR A 165 -14.08 24.45 2.56
CA THR A 165 -14.28 24.11 1.15
C THR A 165 -14.68 22.64 0.95
N THR A 166 -14.81 21.88 2.05
CA THR A 166 -15.21 20.47 2.02
C THR A 166 -16.70 20.34 1.68
N PRO A 167 -17.09 19.58 0.65
CA PRO A 167 -18.49 19.38 0.30
C PRO A 167 -19.33 18.86 1.46
N GLY A 168 -20.48 19.48 1.70
CA GLY A 168 -21.41 19.08 2.76
C GLY A 168 -21.16 19.69 4.14
N TYR A 169 -20.12 20.53 4.31
CA TYR A 169 -19.88 21.28 5.53
C TYR A 169 -19.45 22.72 5.25
N ASN A 170 -20.12 23.69 5.88
CA ASN A 170 -19.91 25.13 5.64
C ASN A 170 -19.40 25.87 6.90
N GLY A 171 -18.95 25.18 7.95
CA GLY A 171 -18.38 25.82 9.14
C GLY A 171 -16.93 26.27 8.95
N THR A 172 -16.33 26.80 10.01
CA THR A 172 -14.87 26.97 10.09
C THR A 172 -14.23 25.60 10.38
N VAL A 173 -13.15 25.29 9.68
CA VAL A 173 -12.39 24.04 9.78
C VAL A 173 -10.91 24.31 9.89
N PHE A 174 -10.20 23.34 10.46
CA PHE A 174 -8.75 23.30 10.47
C PHE A 174 -8.26 22.27 9.44
N GLU A 175 -7.37 22.68 8.55
CA GLU A 175 -6.75 21.81 7.57
C GLU A 175 -5.31 21.49 7.99
N PRO A 176 -4.98 20.23 8.31
CA PRO A 176 -3.60 19.81 8.51
C PRO A 176 -2.88 19.67 7.16
N ALA A 177 -1.54 19.55 7.20
CA ALA A 177 -0.73 19.29 6.02
C ALA A 177 -1.15 17.98 5.33
N ASP A 178 -0.96 17.90 4.01
CA ASP A 178 -1.44 16.78 3.20
C ASP A 178 -0.88 15.43 3.67
N GLU A 179 0.36 15.40 4.17
CA GLU A 179 1.05 14.20 4.69
C GLU A 179 0.58 13.70 6.07
N PHE A 180 -0.41 14.37 6.68
CA PHE A 180 -1.04 13.93 7.93
C PHE A 180 -2.54 13.68 7.77
N LYS A 181 -3.13 13.97 6.61
CA LYS A 181 -4.58 13.84 6.39
C LYS A 181 -5.04 12.40 6.55
N GLY A 182 -4.26 11.43 6.10
CA GLY A 182 -4.52 10.01 6.22
C GLY A 182 -4.39 9.51 7.65
N ASP A 183 -3.33 9.92 8.36
CA ASP A 183 -3.11 9.60 9.77
C ASP A 183 -4.31 10.02 10.62
N LEU A 184 -4.75 11.26 10.42
CA LEU A 184 -5.84 11.85 11.17
C LEU A 184 -7.19 11.25 10.77
N ALA A 185 -7.40 10.94 9.49
CA ALA A 185 -8.57 10.17 9.04
C ALA A 185 -8.65 8.80 9.75
N ARG A 186 -7.53 8.06 9.81
CA ARG A 186 -7.45 6.77 10.50
C ARG A 186 -7.62 6.88 12.02
N ALA A 187 -7.24 8.00 12.63
CA ALA A 187 -7.55 8.30 14.02
C ALA A 187 -9.08 8.49 14.23
N TYR A 188 -9.76 9.21 13.33
CA TYR A 188 -11.22 9.37 13.39
C TYR A 188 -11.97 8.04 13.14
N PHE A 189 -11.53 7.23 12.18
CA PHE A 189 -12.10 5.88 11.97
C PHE A 189 -11.92 5.00 13.20
N TYR A 190 -10.74 5.04 13.82
CA TYR A 190 -10.48 4.36 15.09
C TYR A 190 -11.45 4.84 16.17
N MET A 191 -11.59 6.15 16.38
CA MET A 191 -12.47 6.71 17.41
C MET A 191 -13.94 6.29 17.20
N ALA A 192 -14.42 6.37 15.96
CA ALA A 192 -15.78 5.95 15.59
C ALA A 192 -16.03 4.45 15.82
N THR A 193 -14.99 3.62 15.72
CA THR A 193 -15.05 2.17 15.89
C THR A 193 -14.88 1.77 17.35
N ARG A 194 -13.82 2.25 18.01
CA ARG A 194 -13.44 1.94 19.40
C ARG A 194 -14.54 2.29 20.39
N TYR A 195 -15.22 3.39 20.14
CA TYR A 195 -16.24 3.98 21.00
C TYR A 195 -17.62 3.98 20.34
N GLU A 196 -17.91 2.92 19.57
CA GLU A 196 -19.16 2.73 18.83
C GLU A 196 -20.43 2.97 19.67
N ASP A 197 -20.40 2.60 20.94
CA ASP A 197 -21.49 2.76 21.91
C ASP A 197 -21.65 4.19 22.45
N LYS A 198 -20.69 5.08 22.17
CA LYS A 198 -20.63 6.45 22.72
C LYS A 198 -20.72 7.54 21.66
N VAL A 199 -20.22 7.28 20.45
CA VAL A 199 -20.06 8.31 19.39
C VAL A 199 -21.35 9.02 19.02
N GLY A 200 -22.51 8.34 19.14
CA GLY A 200 -23.84 8.93 18.92
C GLY A 200 -24.22 10.06 19.89
N THR A 201 -23.45 10.25 20.98
CA THR A 201 -23.69 11.29 21.99
C THR A 201 -22.69 12.44 21.94
N TRP A 202 -21.69 12.36 21.05
CA TRP A 202 -20.63 13.36 20.95
C TRP A 202 -21.08 14.57 20.14
N SER A 203 -20.49 15.73 20.42
CA SER A 203 -20.75 16.96 19.68
C SER A 203 -19.71 17.22 18.58
N GLY A 204 -19.75 18.40 17.96
CA GLY A 204 -18.76 18.83 16.96
C GLY A 204 -19.16 18.66 15.50
N GLY A 205 -20.25 17.95 15.21
CA GLY A 205 -20.79 17.79 13.84
C GLY A 205 -20.00 16.86 12.92
N VAL A 206 -18.90 16.27 13.40
CA VAL A 206 -18.11 15.23 12.71
C VAL A 206 -18.65 13.83 12.98
N TYR A 207 -19.16 13.59 14.19
CA TYR A 207 -19.78 12.33 14.57
C TYR A 207 -21.27 12.36 14.24
N GLY A 208 -21.81 11.20 13.84
CA GLY A 208 -23.25 11.05 13.60
C GLY A 208 -24.03 10.81 14.90
N ASN A 209 -25.36 10.77 14.81
CA ASN A 209 -26.25 10.51 15.95
C ASN A 209 -26.53 9.00 16.19
N SER A 210 -25.72 8.12 15.61
CA SER A 210 -25.90 6.65 15.65
C SER A 210 -24.54 5.95 15.74
N SER A 211 -24.55 4.67 16.12
CA SER A 211 -23.36 3.80 16.18
C SER A 211 -22.78 3.49 14.80
N TYR A 212 -23.63 3.41 13.77
CA TYR A 212 -23.24 3.23 12.37
C TYR A 212 -23.97 4.26 11.48
N PRO A 213 -23.27 4.97 10.57
CA PRO A 213 -21.83 4.88 10.30
C PRO A 213 -20.94 5.43 11.44
N GLY A 214 -21.50 6.11 12.45
CA GLY A 214 -20.74 6.72 13.55
C GLY A 214 -20.12 8.07 13.21
N LEU A 215 -19.99 8.39 11.93
CA LEU A 215 -19.49 9.67 11.41
C LEU A 215 -20.57 10.37 10.58
N ALA A 216 -20.58 11.70 10.59
CA ALA A 216 -21.40 12.49 9.69
C ALA A 216 -20.96 12.25 8.24
N LYS A 217 -21.91 12.21 7.31
CA LYS A 217 -21.64 11.84 5.91
C LYS A 217 -20.52 12.67 5.27
N TRP A 218 -20.54 13.99 5.45
CA TRP A 218 -19.52 14.89 4.90
C TRP A 218 -18.10 14.53 5.40
N ALA A 219 -17.99 14.20 6.69
CA ALA A 219 -16.73 13.87 7.32
C ALA A 219 -16.26 12.47 6.89
N LEU A 220 -17.16 11.49 6.84
CA LEU A 220 -16.86 10.15 6.37
C LEU A 220 -16.36 10.14 4.92
N ASP A 221 -17.06 10.83 4.02
CA ASP A 221 -16.67 10.94 2.60
C ASP A 221 -15.29 11.62 2.46
N MET A 222 -15.04 12.67 3.25
CA MET A 222 -13.75 13.35 3.28
C MET A 222 -12.63 12.46 3.84
N PHE A 223 -12.83 11.81 4.98
CA PHE A 223 -11.82 10.97 5.61
C PHE A 223 -11.47 9.74 4.77
N ILE A 224 -12.45 9.14 4.06
CA ILE A 224 -12.18 8.06 3.09
C ILE A 224 -11.31 8.58 1.94
N ARG A 225 -11.57 9.79 1.46
CA ARG A 225 -10.74 10.41 0.41
C ARG A 225 -9.34 10.74 0.93
N TRP A 226 -9.23 11.25 2.15
CA TRP A 226 -7.95 11.55 2.79
C TRP A 226 -7.12 10.29 3.02
N SER A 227 -7.69 9.21 3.58
CA SER A 227 -6.99 7.95 3.79
C SER A 227 -6.48 7.30 2.50
N GLY A 228 -7.24 7.46 1.40
CA GLY A 228 -6.80 6.98 0.08
C GLY A 228 -5.71 7.83 -0.59
N LYS A 229 -5.65 9.14 -0.28
CA LYS A 229 -4.62 10.05 -0.81
C LYS A 229 -3.34 10.08 0.00
N ASP A 230 -3.43 9.79 1.30
CA ASP A 230 -2.30 9.69 2.22
C ASP A 230 -2.29 8.28 2.85
N PRO A 231 -1.66 7.29 2.16
CA PRO A 231 -1.61 5.90 2.59
C PRO A 231 -0.91 5.71 3.94
N VAL A 232 -1.09 4.54 4.55
CA VAL A 232 -0.44 4.20 5.82
C VAL A 232 1.09 4.29 5.68
N SER A 233 1.70 5.12 6.52
CA SER A 233 3.14 5.33 6.58
C SER A 233 3.84 4.40 7.57
N GLN A 234 5.16 4.21 7.41
CA GLN A 234 5.96 3.45 8.38
C GLN A 234 5.90 4.07 9.79
N LYS A 235 5.86 5.41 9.86
CA LYS A 235 5.65 6.18 11.10
C LYS A 235 4.40 5.71 11.84
N GLU A 236 3.28 5.56 11.15
CA GLU A 236 2.03 5.09 11.76
C GLU A 236 2.11 3.63 12.18
N VAL A 237 2.74 2.77 11.38
CA VAL A 237 2.93 1.35 11.73
C VAL A 237 3.75 1.22 13.01
N ASP A 238 4.84 1.98 13.13
CA ASP A 238 5.72 1.94 14.31
C ASP A 238 5.03 2.55 15.53
N ARG A 239 4.31 3.67 15.35
CA ARG A 239 3.47 4.25 16.39
C ARG A 239 2.40 3.27 16.87
N ASN A 240 1.71 2.57 15.97
CA ASN A 240 0.68 1.59 16.31
C ASN A 240 1.26 0.42 17.13
N LYS A 241 2.45 -0.07 16.76
CA LYS A 241 3.17 -1.09 17.54
C LYS A 241 3.64 -0.57 18.91
N ALA A 242 4.10 0.68 18.99
CA ALA A 242 4.55 1.27 20.24
C ALA A 242 3.38 1.53 21.20
N VAL A 243 2.27 2.09 20.71
CA VAL A 243 1.04 2.30 21.49
C VAL A 243 0.46 0.97 21.97
N TYR A 244 0.49 -0.09 21.16
CA TYR A 244 0.05 -1.43 21.57
C TYR A 244 0.77 -1.93 22.83
N LYS A 245 2.06 -1.66 22.98
CA LYS A 245 2.83 -2.06 24.19
C LYS A 245 2.37 -1.32 25.46
N LEU A 246 1.71 -0.17 25.31
CA LEU A 246 1.28 0.69 26.41
C LEU A 246 -0.20 0.50 26.73
N GLN A 247 -1.05 0.51 25.70
CA GLN A 247 -2.50 0.46 25.84
C GLN A 247 -3.11 -0.91 25.53
N MET A 248 -2.31 -1.89 25.12
CA MET A 248 -2.75 -3.27 24.83
C MET A 248 -3.86 -3.41 23.77
N ASN A 249 -4.08 -2.36 22.98
CA ASN A 249 -4.99 -2.34 21.85
C ASN A 249 -4.33 -1.73 20.61
N ARG A 250 -4.95 -1.91 19.43
CA ARG A 250 -4.38 -1.54 18.12
C ARG A 250 -5.35 -0.74 17.27
N ASN A 251 -4.86 0.15 16.40
CA ASN A 251 -5.68 0.78 15.36
C ASN A 251 -5.79 -0.12 14.12
N PRO A 252 -6.99 -0.69 13.83
CA PRO A 252 -7.16 -1.62 12.73
C PRO A 252 -7.00 -0.97 11.36
N TYR A 253 -7.24 0.34 11.24
CA TYR A 253 -7.11 1.09 10.00
C TYR A 253 -5.66 1.42 9.65
N VAL A 254 -4.74 1.31 10.62
CA VAL A 254 -3.29 1.33 10.38
C VAL A 254 -2.78 -0.07 10.09
N ASP A 255 -3.25 -1.08 10.83
CA ASP A 255 -2.80 -2.46 10.61
C ASP A 255 -3.25 -3.01 9.25
N TYR A 256 -4.44 -2.66 8.79
CA TYR A 256 -5.02 -3.11 7.53
C TYR A 256 -5.32 -1.88 6.64
N PRO A 257 -4.36 -1.42 5.81
CA PRO A 257 -4.55 -0.26 4.95
C PRO A 257 -5.76 -0.40 4.01
N GLY A 258 -6.68 0.56 4.05
CA GLY A 258 -7.91 0.54 3.27
C GLY A 258 -9.08 -0.20 3.92
N LEU A 259 -8.96 -0.64 5.18
CA LEU A 259 -10.03 -1.32 5.91
C LEU A 259 -11.31 -0.48 6.01
N GLU A 260 -11.22 0.85 5.98
CA GLU A 260 -12.36 1.76 5.92
C GLU A 260 -13.28 1.48 4.72
N GLN A 261 -12.76 0.93 3.62
CA GLN A 261 -13.57 0.56 2.45
C GLN A 261 -14.45 -0.66 2.72
N TYR A 262 -14.01 -1.59 3.58
CA TYR A 262 -14.79 -2.75 3.99
C TYR A 262 -15.85 -2.38 5.04
N VAL A 263 -15.60 -1.31 5.81
CA VAL A 263 -16.51 -0.86 6.86
C VAL A 263 -17.56 0.10 6.33
N TRP A 264 -17.19 1.09 5.51
CA TRP A 264 -18.09 2.16 5.06
C TRP A 264 -18.06 2.42 3.55
N GLY A 265 -17.00 2.01 2.86
CA GLY A 265 -16.79 2.33 1.45
C GLY A 265 -17.36 1.30 0.47
N THR A 266 -16.65 1.12 -0.64
CA THR A 266 -17.15 0.34 -1.78
C THR A 266 -17.08 -1.18 -1.58
N GLN A 267 -16.43 -1.66 -0.50
CA GLN A 267 -16.25 -3.09 -0.20
C GLN A 267 -17.09 -3.58 0.97
N THR A 268 -18.14 -2.86 1.35
CA THR A 268 -19.03 -3.21 2.46
C THR A 268 -19.73 -4.57 2.32
N SER A 269 -19.81 -5.13 1.11
CA SER A 269 -20.34 -6.48 0.85
C SER A 269 -19.27 -7.58 0.82
N THR A 270 -17.98 -7.23 0.87
CA THR A 270 -16.84 -8.16 0.88
C THR A 270 -16.52 -8.58 2.31
N ALA A 271 -16.34 -9.89 2.52
CA ALA A 271 -15.95 -10.44 3.82
C ALA A 271 -14.53 -10.03 4.18
N PHE A 272 -14.31 -9.53 5.39
CA PHE A 272 -12.98 -9.32 5.93
C PHE A 272 -12.30 -10.67 6.18
N ASP A 273 -11.12 -10.87 5.59
CA ASP A 273 -10.24 -12.00 5.89
C ASP A 273 -8.97 -11.46 6.55
N TYR A 274 -8.76 -11.77 7.83
CA TYR A 274 -7.60 -11.26 8.56
C TYR A 274 -6.28 -11.90 8.08
N ALA A 275 -6.34 -13.15 7.58
CA ALA A 275 -5.18 -13.92 7.18
C ALA A 275 -4.83 -13.68 5.70
N ASN A 276 -5.84 -13.48 4.86
CA ASN A 276 -5.69 -13.25 3.41
C ASN A 276 -6.18 -11.86 2.99
N TYR A 277 -5.92 -10.86 3.83
CA TYR A 277 -6.36 -9.50 3.56
C TYR A 277 -5.75 -8.95 2.27
N VAL A 278 -6.61 -8.39 1.41
CA VAL A 278 -6.21 -7.65 0.21
C VAL A 278 -6.61 -6.19 0.39
N ALA A 279 -5.63 -5.30 0.40
CA ALA A 279 -5.85 -3.87 0.50
C ALA A 279 -6.61 -3.36 -0.74
N PRO A 280 -7.73 -2.63 -0.57
CA PRO A 280 -8.42 -1.95 -1.66
C PRO A 280 -7.54 -0.83 -2.20
N ASN A 281 -7.36 -0.78 -3.53
CA ASN A 281 -6.60 0.26 -4.24
C ASN A 281 -5.16 0.40 -3.69
N GLY A 282 -4.32 -0.62 -3.93
CA GLY A 282 -2.96 -0.71 -3.40
C GLY A 282 -2.02 0.41 -3.86
N ASN A 283 -2.01 1.53 -3.15
CA ASN A 283 -0.90 2.47 -3.08
C ASN A 283 -0.14 2.25 -1.76
N ASN A 284 0.41 1.06 -1.53
CA ASN A 284 1.35 0.82 -0.44
C ASN A 284 2.75 1.31 -0.87
N LYS A 285 2.96 2.63 -0.91
CA LYS A 285 4.32 3.17 -0.82
C LYS A 285 4.58 3.52 0.64
N PRO A 286 5.56 2.91 1.32
CA PRO A 286 6.00 3.42 2.61
C PRO A 286 6.55 4.83 2.40
N ASN A 287 5.99 5.84 3.07
CA ASN A 287 6.66 7.12 3.21
C ASN A 287 8.00 6.90 3.96
N ASN A 288 9.08 7.42 3.38
CA ASN A 288 10.45 7.28 3.88
C ASN A 288 10.60 8.10 5.19
N PRO A 289 11.03 7.51 6.33
CA PRO A 289 11.06 8.20 7.62
C PRO A 289 12.17 9.25 7.80
N ASN A 290 13.09 9.40 6.84
CA ASN A 290 14.33 10.16 7.01
C ASN A 290 14.42 11.49 6.23
N GLU A 291 13.36 11.97 5.58
CA GLU A 291 13.37 13.31 4.97
C GLU A 291 12.64 14.31 5.87
N PRO A 292 13.35 15.31 6.45
CA PRO A 292 12.70 16.54 6.86
C PRO A 292 12.14 17.18 5.59
N ASN A 293 10.82 17.34 5.49
CA ASN A 293 10.21 18.17 4.46
C ASN A 293 10.76 19.59 4.59
N LYS A 294 11.72 19.90 3.74
CA LYS A 294 12.25 21.25 3.49
C LYS A 294 11.07 22.12 2.99
N PRO A 295 11.01 23.42 3.34
CA PRO A 295 10.03 24.33 2.76
C PRO A 295 10.06 24.23 1.23
N ASP A 296 8.88 24.09 0.63
CA ASP A 296 8.60 23.85 -0.78
C ASP A 296 9.72 24.29 -1.74
N GLU A 297 10.50 23.32 -2.23
CA GLU A 297 11.06 23.47 -3.58
C GLU A 297 9.91 23.25 -4.59
N PRO A 298 9.88 24.00 -5.70
CA PRO A 298 8.78 23.97 -6.65
C PRO A 298 8.46 22.53 -7.08
N LYS A 299 7.20 22.14 -6.81
CA LYS A 299 6.60 20.82 -7.06
C LYS A 299 7.19 20.13 -8.29
N GLN A 300 7.94 19.06 -8.06
CA GLN A 300 8.18 18.05 -9.08
C GLN A 300 6.87 17.24 -9.22
N PRO A 301 6.32 17.05 -10.43
CA PRO A 301 5.08 16.31 -10.65
C PRO A 301 5.13 14.88 -10.08
N ASP A 302 3.97 14.37 -9.65
CA ASP A 302 3.82 13.04 -9.07
C ASP A 302 4.54 11.93 -9.86
N ASN A 303 5.41 11.20 -9.17
CA ASN A 303 5.97 9.94 -9.65
C ASN A 303 5.20 8.79 -8.97
N PRO A 304 4.20 8.18 -9.63
CA PRO A 304 3.46 7.06 -9.04
C PRO A 304 4.44 5.91 -8.78
N GLY A 305 4.31 5.28 -7.61
CA GLY A 305 5.25 4.28 -7.10
C GLY A 305 5.63 3.22 -8.14
N ASN A 306 6.93 3.14 -8.45
CA ASN A 306 7.45 2.19 -9.45
C ASN A 306 8.60 1.31 -8.92
N GLU A 307 8.90 1.33 -7.62
CA GLU A 307 10.04 0.59 -7.04
C GLU A 307 9.70 -0.79 -6.48
N THR A 308 8.71 -1.51 -7.04
CA THR A 308 8.54 -2.93 -6.71
C THR A 308 9.42 -3.77 -7.64
N THR A 309 10.40 -4.46 -7.09
CA THR A 309 11.10 -5.52 -7.82
C THR A 309 10.13 -6.67 -8.11
N PRO A 310 10.05 -7.17 -9.35
CA PRO A 310 9.28 -8.36 -9.67
C PRO A 310 9.65 -9.55 -8.75
N PRO A 311 8.69 -10.42 -8.43
CA PRO A 311 8.94 -11.60 -7.60
C PRO A 311 10.01 -12.49 -8.25
N ALA A 312 10.83 -13.13 -7.42
CA ALA A 312 11.87 -14.03 -7.91
C ALA A 312 11.26 -15.28 -8.57
N GLY A 313 11.81 -15.68 -9.72
CA GLY A 313 11.40 -16.87 -10.47
C GLY A 313 10.84 -16.57 -11.86
N ALA A 314 10.35 -17.61 -12.55
CA ALA A 314 9.73 -17.47 -13.86
C ALA A 314 8.34 -16.83 -13.75
N MET A 315 8.09 -15.81 -14.57
CA MET A 315 6.83 -15.10 -14.66
C MET A 315 6.12 -15.42 -15.97
N VAL A 316 4.79 -15.35 -15.96
CA VAL A 316 3.96 -15.47 -17.16
C VAL A 316 3.48 -14.09 -17.59
N PHE A 317 3.66 -13.78 -18.87
CA PHE A 317 3.19 -12.55 -19.49
C PHE A 317 2.28 -12.86 -20.66
N HIS A 318 1.23 -12.06 -20.84
CA HIS A 318 0.28 -12.19 -21.95
C HIS A 318 0.32 -10.96 -22.86
N LYS A 319 0.16 -11.18 -24.16
CA LYS A 319 0.16 -10.12 -25.17
C LYS A 319 -0.94 -9.10 -24.89
N VAL A 320 -0.56 -7.84 -24.88
CA VAL A 320 -1.46 -6.68 -24.81
C VAL A 320 -2.03 -6.45 -26.21
N THR A 321 -3.36 -6.53 -26.34
CA THR A 321 -4.05 -6.37 -27.63
C THR A 321 -4.80 -5.04 -27.77
N SER A 322 -4.97 -4.31 -26.66
CA SER A 322 -5.62 -3.00 -26.64
C SER A 322 -4.95 -2.08 -25.61
N THR A 323 -5.00 -0.77 -25.84
CA THR A 323 -4.56 0.23 -24.86
C THR A 323 -5.40 0.23 -23.58
N SER A 324 -6.64 -0.27 -23.63
CA SER A 324 -7.48 -0.49 -22.45
C SER A 324 -6.90 -1.51 -21.47
N ASP A 325 -6.02 -2.38 -21.95
CA ASP A 325 -5.43 -3.47 -21.16
C ASP A 325 -4.19 -2.98 -20.38
N LEU A 326 -3.75 -1.73 -20.64
CA LEU A 326 -2.63 -1.11 -19.95
C LEU A 326 -3.03 -0.78 -18.51
N GLN A 327 -2.39 -1.48 -17.58
CA GLN A 327 -2.52 -1.31 -16.14
C GLN A 327 -1.23 -0.74 -15.57
N ALA A 328 -1.30 0.46 -14.99
CA ALA A 328 -0.20 1.03 -14.22
C ALA A 328 0.12 0.15 -13.01
N GLY A 329 1.40 0.07 -12.63
CA GLY A 329 1.90 -0.78 -11.55
C GLY A 329 2.08 -2.26 -11.92
N LYS A 330 1.73 -2.68 -13.14
CA LYS A 330 2.03 -4.04 -13.64
C LYS A 330 3.40 -4.10 -14.33
N TYR A 331 3.94 -5.31 -14.44
CA TYR A 331 5.20 -5.57 -15.13
C TYR A 331 4.96 -5.92 -16.59
N TYR A 332 5.82 -5.41 -17.47
CA TYR A 332 5.73 -5.61 -18.90
C TYR A 332 7.06 -6.05 -19.50
N LEU A 333 6.98 -6.83 -20.57
CA LEU A 333 8.07 -7.03 -21.51
C LEU A 333 7.79 -6.22 -22.79
N ILE A 334 8.81 -5.53 -23.29
CA ILE A 334 8.84 -4.98 -24.64
C ILE A 334 9.51 -6.02 -25.53
N VAL A 335 8.77 -6.57 -26.49
CA VAL A 335 9.18 -7.76 -27.26
C VAL A 335 9.11 -7.44 -28.74
N ASN A 336 10.04 -7.96 -29.53
CA ASN A 336 9.88 -8.13 -30.96
C ASN A 336 9.61 -9.62 -31.21
N GLU A 337 8.39 -9.93 -31.66
CA GLU A 337 7.93 -11.31 -31.86
C GLU A 337 8.73 -12.05 -32.94
N THR A 338 9.05 -11.39 -34.05
CA THR A 338 9.79 -11.97 -35.19
C THR A 338 11.16 -12.47 -34.79
N ALA A 339 11.93 -11.64 -34.09
CA ALA A 339 13.27 -11.97 -33.60
C ALA A 339 13.26 -12.77 -32.30
N LYS A 340 12.07 -13.00 -31.70
CA LYS A 340 11.90 -13.64 -30.38
C LYS A 340 12.80 -13.00 -29.32
N ALA A 341 12.84 -11.67 -29.34
CA ALA A 341 13.75 -10.87 -28.55
C ALA A 341 12.96 -9.96 -27.62
N ALA A 342 13.26 -9.98 -26.33
CA ALA A 342 12.71 -9.06 -25.34
C ALA A 342 13.79 -8.10 -24.85
N LEU A 343 13.40 -6.87 -24.55
CA LEU A 343 14.30 -5.81 -24.09
C LEU A 343 14.98 -6.21 -22.76
N SER A 344 16.29 -5.99 -22.67
CA SER A 344 17.10 -6.31 -21.48
C SER A 344 17.99 -5.12 -21.08
N ALA A 345 19.07 -5.39 -20.35
CA ALA A 345 20.02 -4.41 -19.83
C ALA A 345 20.47 -3.33 -20.83
N THR A 346 20.79 -2.16 -20.30
CA THR A 346 21.40 -1.05 -21.02
C THR A 346 22.77 -1.47 -21.57
N SER A 347 22.97 -1.18 -22.85
CA SER A 347 24.21 -1.40 -23.57
C SER A 347 24.56 -0.12 -24.33
N LYS A 348 25.51 0.64 -23.78
CA LYS A 348 25.90 1.97 -24.27
C LYS A 348 24.70 2.95 -24.24
N ASN A 349 24.22 3.38 -25.39
CA ASN A 349 23.11 4.33 -25.54
C ASN A 349 21.80 3.67 -26.02
N ALA A 350 21.68 2.35 -25.89
CA ALA A 350 20.55 1.56 -26.32
C ALA A 350 20.29 0.42 -25.31
N ARG A 351 19.27 -0.39 -25.54
CA ARG A 351 18.95 -1.55 -24.73
C ARG A 351 19.29 -2.83 -25.48
N ALA A 352 19.98 -3.74 -24.82
CA ALA A 352 20.26 -5.07 -25.36
C ALA A 352 18.96 -5.91 -25.43
N TYR A 353 19.09 -7.16 -25.85
CA TYR A 353 17.99 -8.10 -25.89
C TYR A 353 18.34 -9.42 -25.19
N ALA A 354 17.30 -10.10 -24.71
CA ALA A 354 17.33 -11.49 -24.28
C ALA A 354 16.34 -12.30 -25.12
N ARG A 355 16.69 -13.55 -25.44
CA ARG A 355 15.78 -14.44 -26.18
C ARG A 355 14.63 -14.90 -25.29
N VAL A 356 13.43 -14.95 -25.88
CA VAL A 356 12.21 -15.44 -25.24
C VAL A 356 11.53 -16.50 -26.09
N GLU A 357 10.83 -17.43 -25.46
CA GLU A 357 9.94 -18.34 -26.15
C GLU A 357 8.51 -17.81 -26.08
N ILE A 358 7.85 -17.76 -27.23
CA ILE A 358 6.48 -17.26 -27.37
C ILE A 358 5.58 -18.45 -27.72
N VAL A 359 4.63 -18.75 -26.85
CA VAL A 359 3.67 -19.86 -27.02
C VAL A 359 2.27 -19.25 -27.09
N GLY A 360 1.70 -19.21 -28.29
CA GLY A 360 0.47 -18.47 -28.55
C GLY A 360 0.65 -16.98 -28.22
N ASN A 361 -0.19 -16.44 -27.33
CA ASN A 361 -0.12 -15.05 -26.86
C ASN A 361 0.59 -14.93 -25.49
N ALA A 362 1.43 -15.89 -25.11
CA ALA A 362 2.07 -15.91 -23.80
C ALA A 362 3.58 -16.12 -23.86
N ILE A 363 4.28 -15.55 -22.89
CA ILE A 363 5.71 -15.74 -22.64
C ILE A 363 5.87 -16.17 -21.18
N THR A 364 6.58 -17.28 -20.94
CA THR A 364 6.99 -17.68 -19.59
C THR A 364 8.51 -17.58 -19.51
N THR A 365 9.03 -16.69 -18.66
CA THR A 365 10.47 -16.47 -18.53
C THR A 365 10.84 -15.94 -17.16
N GLU A 366 12.03 -16.30 -16.68
CA GLU A 366 12.71 -15.52 -15.64
C GLU A 366 13.03 -14.13 -16.18
N VAL A 367 13.02 -13.14 -15.29
CA VAL A 367 13.28 -11.73 -15.61
C VAL A 367 14.30 -11.15 -14.63
N ASN A 368 14.91 -10.03 -15.02
CA ASN A 368 15.75 -9.18 -14.16
C ASN A 368 17.05 -9.82 -13.62
N THR A 369 17.41 -11.01 -14.11
CA THR A 369 18.70 -11.65 -13.86
C THR A 369 19.61 -11.54 -15.08
N ASN A 370 20.91 -11.80 -14.90
CA ASN A 370 21.89 -11.62 -15.98
C ASN A 370 21.53 -12.45 -17.23
N GLY A 371 21.45 -11.79 -18.39
CA GLY A 371 21.08 -12.41 -19.67
C GLY A 371 19.59 -12.72 -19.85
N LYS A 372 18.73 -12.31 -18.91
CA LYS A 372 17.26 -12.42 -19.02
C LYS A 372 16.61 -11.09 -19.42
N PRO A 373 15.35 -11.11 -19.89
CA PRO A 373 14.60 -9.91 -20.15
C PRO A 373 14.45 -9.03 -18.91
N HIS A 374 14.38 -7.71 -19.10
CA HIS A 374 14.05 -6.79 -18.03
C HIS A 374 12.54 -6.57 -18.02
N ALA A 375 11.91 -6.93 -16.91
CA ALA A 375 10.51 -6.62 -16.65
C ALA A 375 10.40 -5.17 -16.20
N LEU A 376 9.70 -4.36 -17.01
CA LEU A 376 9.54 -2.92 -16.80
C LEU A 376 8.21 -2.65 -16.12
N THR A 377 8.19 -1.76 -15.14
CA THR A 377 6.95 -1.35 -14.49
C THR A 377 6.36 -0.15 -15.23
N LEU A 378 5.11 -0.29 -15.68
CA LEU A 378 4.38 0.79 -16.33
C LEU A 378 3.86 1.77 -15.26
N GLY A 379 4.28 3.03 -15.33
CA GLY A 379 3.77 4.11 -14.49
C GLY A 379 3.10 5.22 -15.31
N GLY A 380 2.68 6.30 -14.64
CA GLY A 380 2.08 7.46 -15.28
C GLY A 380 0.62 7.27 -15.73
N THR A 381 0.15 8.17 -16.59
CA THR A 381 -1.24 8.20 -17.09
C THR A 381 -1.27 8.27 -18.62
N VAL A 382 -2.47 8.13 -19.21
CA VAL A 382 -2.68 8.17 -20.67
C VAL A 382 -1.97 9.39 -21.29
N GLY A 383 -1.11 9.13 -22.27
CA GLY A 383 -0.34 10.16 -22.97
C GLY A 383 0.92 10.66 -22.25
N SER A 384 1.18 10.16 -21.03
CA SER A 384 2.38 10.48 -20.23
C SER A 384 2.85 9.25 -19.42
N TYR A 385 2.84 8.08 -20.05
CA TYR A 385 3.28 6.84 -19.42
C TYR A 385 4.79 6.84 -19.16
N THR A 386 5.22 6.09 -18.16
CA THR A 386 6.65 5.90 -17.86
C THR A 386 6.98 4.41 -17.80
N TRP A 387 8.20 4.05 -18.20
CA TRP A 387 8.71 2.68 -18.13
C TRP A 387 9.87 2.64 -17.16
N PHE A 388 9.67 2.09 -15.97
CA PHE A 388 10.74 1.95 -14.98
C PHE A 388 11.39 0.59 -15.05
N ASP A 389 12.71 0.60 -15.10
CA ASP A 389 13.55 -0.58 -14.96
C ASP A 389 14.02 -0.70 -13.52
N ALA A 390 13.44 -1.67 -12.79
CA ALA A 390 13.80 -1.91 -11.38
C ALA A 390 15.20 -2.51 -11.20
N THR A 391 15.77 -3.18 -12.22
CA THR A 391 17.13 -3.71 -12.18
C THR A 391 18.15 -2.58 -12.25
N GLU A 392 17.91 -1.57 -13.08
CA GLU A 392 18.80 -0.42 -13.25
C GLU A 392 18.44 0.79 -12.38
N LYS A 393 17.24 0.78 -11.78
CA LYS A 393 16.64 1.87 -11.00
C LYS A 393 16.55 3.17 -11.80
N LYS A 394 16.10 3.06 -13.06
CA LYS A 394 15.98 4.18 -14.01
C LYS A 394 14.73 4.07 -14.85
N TYR A 395 14.28 5.19 -15.39
CA TYR A 395 13.24 5.25 -16.40
C TYR A 395 13.84 5.16 -17.80
N LEU A 396 13.17 4.44 -18.70
CA LEU A 396 13.50 4.54 -20.12
C LEU A 396 13.26 5.97 -20.61
N ALA A 397 14.25 6.53 -21.30
CA ALA A 397 14.21 7.90 -21.78
C ALA A 397 14.87 8.08 -23.15
N TYR A 398 14.46 9.14 -23.86
CA TYR A 398 15.12 9.61 -25.06
C TYR A 398 15.69 11.01 -24.83
N THR A 399 17.01 11.13 -24.79
CA THR A 399 17.70 12.35 -24.31
C THR A 399 18.59 13.03 -25.35
N GLY A 400 18.65 12.55 -26.60
CA GLY A 400 19.54 13.13 -27.62
C GLY A 400 19.12 12.75 -29.03
N PRO A 401 19.72 13.34 -30.09
CA PRO A 401 19.22 13.24 -31.48
C PRO A 401 19.52 11.90 -32.18
N LYS A 402 20.26 11.01 -31.53
CA LYS A 402 20.72 9.74 -32.10
C LYS A 402 19.70 8.64 -31.86
N ASN A 403 19.76 7.59 -32.68
CA ASN A 403 19.00 6.37 -32.43
C ASN A 403 19.48 5.75 -31.11
N SER A 404 18.73 5.98 -30.06
CA SER A 404 19.11 5.69 -28.68
C SER A 404 17.88 5.39 -27.83
N LEU A 405 18.07 4.63 -26.77
CA LEU A 405 17.10 4.44 -25.71
C LEU A 405 17.91 4.45 -24.42
N ASN A 406 17.89 5.62 -23.80
CA ASN A 406 18.73 5.99 -22.67
C ASN A 406 17.94 5.77 -21.39
N ASN A 407 18.55 6.19 -20.28
CA ASN A 407 17.95 6.15 -18.96
C ASN A 407 17.80 7.58 -18.41
N ALA A 408 16.76 7.80 -17.61
CA ALA A 408 16.56 9.00 -16.82
C ALA A 408 16.32 8.64 -15.35
N ASN A 409 16.66 9.56 -14.46
CA ASN A 409 16.42 9.43 -13.01
C ASN A 409 15.02 9.91 -12.62
N ASP A 410 14.39 10.70 -13.48
CA ASP A 410 13.20 11.47 -13.18
C ASP A 410 12.08 11.09 -14.16
N ALA A 411 10.96 10.65 -13.60
CA ALA A 411 9.75 10.27 -14.33
C ALA A 411 8.99 11.48 -14.92
N THR A 412 9.26 12.69 -14.43
CA THR A 412 8.55 13.91 -14.81
C THR A 412 9.14 14.58 -16.02
N ALA A 413 10.40 14.28 -16.34
CA ALA A 413 11.05 14.75 -17.54
C ALA A 413 10.29 14.23 -18.77
N ALA A 414 9.92 15.13 -19.68
CA ALA A 414 9.22 14.76 -20.91
C ALA A 414 10.01 13.76 -21.78
N SER A 415 11.34 13.72 -21.63
CA SER A 415 12.23 12.71 -22.23
C SER A 415 12.00 11.30 -21.69
N ALA A 416 11.44 11.12 -20.49
CA ALA A 416 11.14 9.84 -19.86
C ALA A 416 9.66 9.44 -19.95
N GLN A 417 8.83 10.28 -20.58
CA GLN A 417 7.39 10.06 -20.74
C GLN A 417 7.06 9.61 -22.17
N TRP A 418 6.04 8.77 -22.29
CA TRP A 418 5.71 8.07 -23.52
C TRP A 418 4.20 8.06 -23.78
N GLN A 419 3.83 8.19 -25.05
CA GLN A 419 2.51 7.88 -25.55
C GLN A 419 2.51 6.45 -26.09
N ILE A 420 1.49 5.68 -25.74
CA ILE A 420 1.35 4.28 -26.16
C ILE A 420 0.04 4.13 -26.95
N SER A 421 0.13 3.56 -28.14
CA SER A 421 -1.01 3.00 -28.87
C SER A 421 -0.73 1.56 -29.29
N ILE A 422 -1.79 0.77 -29.44
CA ILE A 422 -1.74 -0.60 -29.97
C ILE A 422 -2.55 -0.61 -31.27
N ASP A 423 -1.95 -1.07 -32.37
CA ASP A 423 -2.65 -1.20 -33.65
C ASP A 423 -3.48 -2.50 -33.74
N SER A 424 -4.22 -2.67 -34.84
CA SER A 424 -5.08 -3.83 -35.05
C SER A 424 -4.34 -5.16 -35.16
N GLU A 425 -3.02 -5.14 -35.36
CA GLU A 425 -2.16 -6.32 -35.40
C GLU A 425 -1.53 -6.62 -34.03
N GLY A 426 -1.82 -5.79 -33.02
CA GLY A 426 -1.25 -5.88 -31.69
C GLY A 426 0.16 -5.31 -31.58
N ASN A 427 0.62 -4.53 -32.56
CA ASN A 427 1.91 -3.85 -32.46
C ASN A 427 1.76 -2.59 -31.60
N ALA A 428 2.71 -2.40 -30.69
CA ALA A 428 2.81 -1.21 -29.87
C ALA A 428 3.58 -0.09 -30.60
N VAL A 429 3.02 1.11 -30.58
CA VAL A 429 3.71 2.34 -30.92
C VAL A 429 3.95 3.11 -29.62
N ILE A 430 5.22 3.16 -29.21
CA ILE A 430 5.65 3.81 -27.96
C ILE A 430 6.47 5.05 -28.34
N SER A 431 5.80 6.20 -28.47
CA SER A 431 6.40 7.47 -28.91
C SER A 431 6.79 8.34 -27.73
N ASN A 432 7.96 8.99 -27.80
CA ASN A 432 8.45 9.84 -26.72
C ASN A 432 7.65 11.15 -26.62
N LYS A 433 7.36 11.64 -25.41
CA LYS A 433 6.57 12.85 -25.21
C LYS A 433 7.32 14.13 -25.61
N GLN A 434 8.63 14.21 -25.32
CA GLN A 434 9.45 15.35 -25.74
C GLN A 434 9.77 15.33 -27.24
N ALA A 435 10.09 14.16 -27.78
CA ALA A 435 10.40 13.96 -29.19
C ALA A 435 9.38 13.03 -29.84
N THR A 436 8.19 13.54 -30.14
CA THR A 436 7.01 12.75 -30.60
C THR A 436 7.22 11.94 -31.86
N VAL A 437 8.21 12.33 -32.69
CA VAL A 437 8.60 11.58 -33.90
C VAL A 437 9.48 10.36 -33.59
N ARG A 438 9.93 10.18 -32.34
CA ARG A 438 10.85 9.11 -31.92
C ARG A 438 10.10 8.04 -31.15
N MET A 439 10.22 6.80 -31.61
CA MET A 439 9.50 5.65 -31.06
C MET A 439 10.41 4.44 -30.84
N ILE A 440 10.14 3.67 -29.80
CA ILE A 440 10.90 2.46 -29.47
C ILE A 440 10.65 1.38 -30.53
N ASN A 441 11.71 0.87 -31.14
CA ASN A 441 11.66 -0.26 -32.08
C ASN A 441 12.88 -1.19 -31.92
N TYR A 442 12.79 -2.37 -32.53
CA TYR A 442 13.86 -3.35 -32.55
C TYR A 442 14.64 -3.29 -33.87
N ASN A 443 15.97 -3.23 -33.80
CA ASN A 443 16.85 -3.26 -34.97
C ASN A 443 17.49 -4.63 -35.10
N SER A 444 17.13 -5.39 -36.13
CA SER A 444 17.67 -6.74 -36.39
C SER A 444 19.06 -6.74 -37.01
N SER A 445 19.44 -5.68 -37.74
CA SER A 445 20.79 -5.53 -38.33
C SER A 445 21.86 -5.25 -37.27
N GLN A 446 21.48 -4.58 -36.18
CA GLN A 446 22.29 -4.40 -34.98
C GLN A 446 21.42 -4.74 -33.76
N PRO A 447 21.26 -6.04 -33.42
CA PRO A 447 20.30 -6.55 -32.43
C PRO A 447 20.22 -5.74 -31.13
N ARG A 448 19.27 -4.79 -31.06
CA ARG A 448 19.04 -3.90 -29.93
C ARG A 448 17.69 -3.20 -30.02
N PHE A 449 17.21 -2.70 -28.89
CA PHE A 449 16.09 -1.76 -28.82
C PHE A 449 16.62 -0.33 -28.69
N ALA A 450 16.08 0.57 -29.52
CA ALA A 450 16.39 2.00 -29.50
C ALA A 450 15.21 2.81 -30.03
N CYS A 451 15.26 4.14 -29.93
CA CYS A 451 14.26 5.00 -30.56
C CYS A 451 14.63 5.35 -32.01
N TYR A 452 13.65 5.26 -32.91
CA TYR A 452 13.77 5.55 -34.35
C TYR A 452 12.68 6.52 -34.80
N MET A 453 12.87 7.17 -35.94
CA MET A 453 11.85 8.02 -36.56
C MET A 453 10.90 7.19 -37.41
N GLY A 454 9.70 7.68 -37.70
CA GLY A 454 8.78 7.02 -38.64
C GLY A 454 9.41 6.74 -40.01
N SER A 455 10.28 7.63 -40.51
CA SER A 455 10.99 7.49 -41.79
C SER A 455 12.08 6.41 -41.80
N ASN A 456 12.55 5.97 -40.64
CA ASN A 456 13.55 4.91 -40.50
C ASN A 456 13.17 3.90 -39.41
N LYS A 457 11.85 3.72 -39.22
CA LYS A 457 11.27 2.84 -38.22
C LYS A 457 11.81 1.44 -38.45
N GLN A 458 12.32 0.84 -37.39
CA GLN A 458 12.79 -0.54 -37.44
C GLN A 458 11.61 -1.49 -37.20
N GLU A 459 11.89 -2.76 -36.93
CA GLU A 459 10.86 -3.77 -36.78
C GLU A 459 9.87 -3.42 -35.65
N PRO A 460 8.58 -3.78 -35.81
CA PRO A 460 7.56 -3.51 -34.80
C PRO A 460 7.86 -4.25 -33.49
N ILE A 461 7.25 -3.76 -32.41
CA ILE A 461 7.34 -4.35 -31.08
C ILE A 461 5.94 -4.59 -30.54
N GLN A 462 5.82 -5.49 -29.57
CA GLN A 462 4.60 -5.85 -28.87
C GLN A 462 4.84 -5.69 -27.36
N LEU A 463 3.77 -5.46 -26.62
CA LEU A 463 3.78 -5.43 -25.17
C LEU A 463 3.20 -6.71 -24.61
N TYR A 464 3.84 -7.26 -23.59
CA TYR A 464 3.37 -8.43 -22.85
C TYR A 464 3.27 -8.07 -21.37
N VAL A 465 2.08 -8.16 -20.77
CA VAL A 465 1.81 -7.78 -19.37
C VAL A 465 1.80 -8.99 -18.45
N SER A 466 2.37 -8.86 -17.26
CA SER A 466 2.40 -9.93 -16.25
C SER A 466 0.98 -10.25 -15.77
N THR A 467 0.60 -11.52 -15.76
CA THR A 467 -0.55 -11.97 -14.98
C THR A 467 -0.10 -12.20 -13.54
N ALA A 468 -0.93 -11.82 -12.57
CA ALA A 468 -0.83 -12.46 -11.27
C ALA A 468 -1.13 -13.94 -11.53
N THR A 469 -0.29 -14.87 -11.05
CA THR A 469 -0.62 -16.30 -11.14
C THR A 469 -1.84 -16.57 -10.27
N THR A 470 -3.02 -16.43 -10.86
CA THR A 470 -4.32 -16.82 -10.28
C THR A 470 -4.85 -18.12 -10.89
N ASP A 471 -4.08 -18.81 -11.73
CA ASP A 471 -4.58 -19.96 -12.47
C ASP A 471 -4.08 -21.31 -11.94
N ILE A 472 -5.04 -22.13 -11.54
CA ILE A 472 -4.97 -23.59 -11.49
C ILE A 472 -4.85 -24.10 -12.93
N ARG A 473 -3.79 -24.85 -13.25
CA ARG A 473 -3.70 -25.57 -14.54
C ARG A 473 -4.34 -26.96 -14.40
N ASN A 474 -5.33 -27.25 -15.24
CA ASN A 474 -5.73 -28.64 -15.53
C ASN A 474 -4.62 -29.29 -16.37
N LEU A 475 -4.03 -30.37 -15.87
CA LEU A 475 -3.18 -31.24 -16.69
C LEU A 475 -4.09 -32.12 -17.56
N PRO A 476 -3.71 -32.44 -18.81
CA PRO A 476 -4.44 -33.41 -19.61
C PRO A 476 -4.50 -34.74 -18.85
N GLN A 477 -5.71 -35.24 -18.62
CA GLN A 477 -5.90 -36.57 -18.05
C GLN A 477 -5.33 -37.60 -19.02
N VAL A 478 -4.30 -38.32 -18.58
CA VAL A 478 -3.96 -39.61 -19.16
C VAL A 478 -4.97 -40.60 -18.57
N GLU A 479 -5.86 -41.11 -19.41
CA GLU A 479 -6.78 -42.17 -19.04
C GLU A 479 -5.99 -43.40 -18.59
N THR A 480 -6.03 -43.67 -17.30
CA THR A 480 -5.73 -44.97 -16.73
C THR A 480 -6.72 -45.20 -15.59
N ASN A 481 -7.10 -46.45 -15.35
CA ASN A 481 -8.14 -46.90 -14.41
C ASN A 481 -7.92 -46.54 -12.92
N GLY A 482 -7.05 -45.57 -12.60
CA GLY A 482 -6.80 -45.09 -11.24
C GLY A 482 -7.23 -43.64 -11.02
N VAL A 483 -7.39 -43.28 -9.75
CA VAL A 483 -7.73 -41.93 -9.30
C VAL A 483 -6.51 -41.26 -8.68
N ASN A 484 -6.46 -39.94 -8.81
CA ASN A 484 -5.52 -39.12 -8.06
C ASN A 484 -6.16 -38.67 -6.74
N VAL A 485 -5.35 -38.66 -5.68
CA VAL A 485 -5.74 -38.22 -4.35
C VAL A 485 -4.98 -36.97 -4.01
N TYR A 486 -5.69 -35.90 -3.69
CA TYR A 486 -5.11 -34.63 -3.31
C TYR A 486 -5.48 -34.30 -1.86
N SER A 487 -4.62 -33.57 -1.16
CA SER A 487 -5.02 -32.86 0.06
C SER A 487 -5.91 -31.65 -0.32
N ILE A 488 -6.58 -31.07 0.68
CA ILE A 488 -7.48 -29.92 0.47
C ILE A 488 -6.78 -28.65 -0.04
N ASP A 489 -5.46 -28.56 0.14
CA ASP A 489 -4.59 -27.49 -0.35
C ASP A 489 -4.08 -27.77 -1.78
N GLY A 490 -4.57 -28.83 -2.44
CA GLY A 490 -4.31 -29.13 -3.85
C GLY A 490 -3.01 -29.90 -4.11
N ARG A 491 -2.28 -30.35 -3.08
CA ARG A 491 -1.09 -31.19 -3.28
C ARG A 491 -1.50 -32.61 -3.65
N LEU A 492 -0.87 -33.17 -4.69
CA LEU A 492 -1.03 -34.57 -5.07
C LEU A 492 -0.38 -35.47 -4.01
N LEU A 493 -1.18 -36.29 -3.34
CA LEU A 493 -0.73 -37.25 -2.33
C LEU A 493 -0.51 -38.65 -2.91
N ARG A 494 -1.37 -39.05 -3.86
CA ARG A 494 -1.26 -40.33 -4.57
C ARG A 494 -1.69 -40.13 -6.01
N ALA A 495 -0.96 -40.73 -6.95
CA ALA A 495 -1.26 -40.66 -8.38
C ALA A 495 -1.67 -42.05 -8.89
N ASN A 496 -2.74 -42.11 -9.69
CA ASN A 496 -3.18 -43.31 -10.41
C ASN A 496 -3.33 -44.57 -9.52
N VAL A 497 -3.96 -44.41 -8.35
CA VAL A 497 -4.25 -45.52 -7.43
C VAL A 497 -5.64 -46.09 -7.68
N GLN A 498 -5.86 -47.37 -7.37
CA GLN A 498 -7.21 -47.95 -7.42
C GLN A 498 -8.13 -47.18 -6.46
N GLN A 499 -9.38 -46.98 -6.87
CA GLN A 499 -10.32 -46.12 -6.13
C GLN A 499 -10.59 -46.64 -4.71
N GLU A 500 -10.58 -47.95 -4.51
CA GLU A 500 -10.72 -48.61 -3.20
C GLU A 500 -9.54 -48.34 -2.26
N ASP A 501 -8.33 -48.17 -2.81
CA ASP A 501 -7.11 -47.92 -2.04
C ASP A 501 -6.82 -46.42 -1.83
N ALA A 502 -7.61 -45.55 -2.46
CA ALA A 502 -7.36 -44.11 -2.53
C ALA A 502 -7.19 -43.47 -1.15
N LEU A 503 -7.98 -43.90 -0.17
CA LEU A 503 -7.99 -43.33 1.18
C LEU A 503 -7.35 -44.25 2.23
N MET A 504 -6.96 -45.47 1.85
CA MET A 504 -6.49 -46.49 2.79
C MET A 504 -5.15 -46.07 3.41
N GLY A 505 -5.12 -46.01 4.75
CA GLY A 505 -3.93 -45.65 5.53
C GLY A 505 -3.56 -44.17 5.52
N LEU A 506 -4.40 -43.28 4.96
CA LEU A 506 -4.19 -41.84 5.10
C LEU A 506 -4.54 -41.38 6.53
N PRO A 507 -3.82 -40.39 7.09
CA PRO A 507 -4.17 -39.80 8.39
C PRO A 507 -5.59 -39.22 8.40
N LYS A 508 -6.18 -39.07 9.60
CA LYS A 508 -7.49 -38.43 9.75
C LYS A 508 -7.48 -37.03 9.13
N GLY A 509 -8.45 -36.73 8.27
CA GLY A 509 -8.45 -35.50 7.48
C GLY A 509 -9.40 -35.55 6.29
N MET A 510 -9.46 -34.44 5.55
CA MET A 510 -10.27 -34.32 4.35
C MET A 510 -9.36 -34.40 3.11
N TYR A 511 -9.81 -35.14 2.10
CA TYR A 511 -9.08 -35.42 0.87
C TYR A 511 -9.97 -35.25 -0.35
N ILE A 512 -9.36 -34.99 -1.50
CA ILE A 512 -10.06 -34.90 -2.79
C ILE A 512 -9.65 -36.12 -3.59
N VAL A 513 -10.62 -36.97 -3.95
CA VAL A 513 -10.40 -38.13 -4.81
C VAL A 513 -11.23 -37.92 -6.08
N GLY A 514 -10.55 -37.80 -7.21
CA GLY A 514 -11.19 -37.34 -8.45
C GLY A 514 -11.83 -35.96 -8.27
N LYS A 515 -13.16 -35.85 -8.45
CA LYS A 515 -13.93 -34.59 -8.31
C LYS A 515 -14.72 -34.47 -6.99
N LYS A 516 -14.53 -35.38 -6.03
CA LYS A 516 -15.32 -35.44 -4.78
C LYS A 516 -14.44 -35.30 -3.55
N LYS A 517 -15.00 -34.70 -2.49
CA LYS A 517 -14.37 -34.56 -1.17
C LYS A 517 -14.74 -35.75 -0.29
N PHE A 518 -13.76 -36.31 0.40
CA PHE A 518 -13.91 -37.44 1.32
C PHE A 518 -13.27 -37.11 2.66
N VAL A 519 -13.84 -37.65 3.75
CA VAL A 519 -13.31 -37.49 5.11
C VAL A 519 -12.85 -38.84 5.62
N VAL A 520 -11.58 -38.96 5.97
CA VAL A 520 -11.01 -40.10 6.70
C VAL A 520 -11.12 -39.78 8.19
N ARG A 521 -11.89 -40.60 8.93
CA ARG A 521 -12.28 -40.34 10.32
C ARG A 521 -11.42 -41.04 11.36
#